data_AF-A0A7U3Y3I5-F1
#
_entry.id   AF-A0A7U3Y3I5-F1
#
_cell.length_a   1.000
_cell.length_b   1.000
_cell.length_c   1.000
_cell.angle_alpha   90.00
_cell.angle_beta   90.00
_cell.angle_gamma   90.00
#
_symmetry.space_group_name_H-M   'P 1'
#
loop_
_entity.id
_entity.type
_entity.pdbx_description
1 polymer ?
#
loop_
_entity_poly.entity_id
_entity_poly.type
_entity_poly.pdbx_seq_one_letter_code
_entity_poly.pdbx_strand_id
1 'polypeptide(L)'
;MPNFIFNPETFVTPGHGSDPGEWNDDDRKDITTLRYLYPEIAHWGDLAIGSAFGSYSFDILEVQWAEWMIKRDDSFLNYCCWRQLYGEWQFHLDIDKVDQEVSHLWKI
;
A
#
# COMPACT_ATOMS: atom_id res chain seq x y z
N MET A 1 -3.24 -1.07 -21.84
CA MET A 1 -2.20 -1.18 -20.79
C MET A 1 -2.66 -0.28 -19.67
N PRO A 2 -2.92 -0.79 -18.46
CA PRO A 2 -3.08 0.10 -17.33
C PRO A 2 -1.74 0.82 -17.16
N ASN A 3 -1.78 2.15 -17.22
CA ASN A 3 -0.59 3.02 -17.22
C ASN A 3 -0.29 3.57 -15.81
N PHE A 4 -0.91 2.98 -14.79
CA PHE A 4 -0.78 3.47 -13.43
C PHE A 4 0.55 3.02 -12.82
N ILE A 5 1.42 3.99 -12.56
CA ILE A 5 2.69 3.79 -11.87
C ILE A 5 2.49 4.22 -10.43
N PHE A 6 2.57 3.25 -9.51
CA PHE A 6 2.50 3.48 -8.08
C PHE A 6 3.73 4.28 -7.61
N ASN A 7 3.48 5.45 -7.00
CA ASN A 7 4.51 6.34 -6.48
C ASN A 7 4.78 6.06 -5.00
N PRO A 8 6.00 5.63 -4.61
CA PRO A 8 6.31 5.34 -3.20
C PRO A 8 6.17 6.58 -2.30
N GLU A 9 6.39 7.78 -2.86
CA GLU A 9 6.31 9.04 -2.11
C GLU A 9 4.88 9.42 -1.69
N THR A 10 3.87 8.64 -2.07
CA THR A 10 2.51 8.79 -1.53
C THR A 10 2.45 8.49 -0.03
N PHE A 11 3.33 7.62 0.47
CA PHE A 11 3.31 7.14 1.86
C PHE A 11 4.52 7.55 2.69
N VAL A 12 5.46 8.26 2.08
CA VAL A 12 6.70 8.70 2.74
C VAL A 12 7.05 10.11 2.31
N THR A 13 7.95 10.77 3.05
CA THR A 13 8.45 12.08 2.66
C THR A 13 9.12 12.05 1.28
N PRO A 14 8.93 13.06 0.41
CA PRO A 14 9.59 13.13 -0.90
C PRO A 14 11.10 12.92 -0.80
N GLY A 15 11.66 12.11 -1.71
CA GLY A 15 13.07 11.70 -1.69
C GLY A 15 13.36 10.42 -0.88
N HIS A 16 12.41 9.90 -0.10
CA HIS A 16 12.60 8.70 0.73
C HIS A 16 11.90 7.45 0.18
N GLY A 17 11.40 7.50 -1.06
CA GLY A 17 10.63 6.41 -1.67
C GLY A 17 11.39 5.10 -1.85
N SER A 18 12.73 5.11 -1.80
CA SER A 18 13.61 3.95 -1.91
C SER A 18 14.25 3.53 -0.58
N ASP A 19 13.91 4.20 0.53
CA ASP A 19 14.62 4.02 1.78
C ASP A 19 14.27 2.69 2.46
N PRO A 20 15.21 2.09 3.21
CA PRO A 20 14.99 0.82 3.89
C PRO A 20 14.14 0.94 5.16
N GLY A 21 14.04 2.14 5.74
CA GLY A 21 13.33 2.35 7.02
C GLY A 21 13.95 1.64 8.22
N GLU A 22 13.44 1.98 9.40
CA GLU A 22 13.82 1.36 10.68
C GLU A 22 12.77 0.33 11.10
N TRP A 23 12.93 -0.90 10.61
CA TRP A 23 12.04 -2.03 10.88
C TRP A 23 12.71 -3.08 11.77
N ASN A 24 11.93 -3.75 12.61
CA ASN A 24 12.39 -4.93 13.35
C ASN A 24 12.51 -6.15 12.39
N ASP A 25 13.13 -7.24 12.85
CA ASP A 25 13.40 -8.41 12.00
C ASP A 25 12.13 -9.11 11.49
N ASP A 26 11.03 -9.06 12.24
CA ASP A 26 9.76 -9.68 11.84
C ASP A 26 9.03 -8.80 10.83
N ASP A 27 8.95 -7.48 11.07
CA ASP A 27 8.40 -6.52 10.11
C ASP A 27 9.15 -6.57 8.77
N ARG A 28 10.48 -6.76 8.77
CA ARG A 28 11.26 -6.90 7.52
C ARG A 28 10.87 -8.14 6.73
N LYS A 29 10.55 -9.25 7.39
CA LYS A 29 10.10 -10.49 6.72
C LYS A 29 8.72 -10.26 6.10
N ASP A 30 7.84 -9.58 6.82
CA ASP A 30 6.51 -9.22 6.35
C ASP A 30 6.60 -8.31 5.12
N ILE A 31 7.39 -7.24 5.18
CA ILE A 31 7.63 -6.31 4.07
C ILE A 31 8.23 -7.03 2.86
N THR A 32 9.18 -7.94 3.07
CA THR A 32 9.73 -8.77 2.00
C THR A 32 8.65 -9.63 1.35
N THR A 33 7.73 -10.18 2.15
CA THR A 33 6.62 -11.00 1.66
C THR A 33 5.61 -10.14 0.88
N LEU A 34 5.25 -8.96 1.39
CA LEU A 34 4.39 -8.00 0.70
C LEU A 34 4.99 -7.60 -0.66
N ARG A 35 6.29 -7.28 -0.72
CA ARG A 35 6.98 -6.99 -1.98
C ARG A 35 6.85 -8.10 -3.01
N TYR A 36 6.93 -9.36 -2.57
CA TYR A 36 6.75 -10.52 -3.45
C TYR A 36 5.29 -10.67 -3.93
N LEU A 37 4.32 -10.39 -3.05
CA LEU A 37 2.88 -10.47 -3.36
C LEU A 37 2.39 -9.34 -4.27
N TYR A 38 3.06 -8.17 -4.23
CA TYR A 38 2.66 -6.97 -4.95
C TYR A 38 3.76 -6.49 -5.92
N PRO A 39 3.95 -7.17 -7.06
CA PRO A 39 4.94 -6.77 -8.06
C PRO A 39 4.74 -5.33 -8.60
N GLU A 40 3.52 -4.81 -8.52
CA GLU A 40 3.17 -3.44 -8.93
C GLU A 40 3.88 -2.35 -8.11
N ILE A 41 4.35 -2.69 -6.90
CA ILE A 41 5.12 -1.81 -6.00
C ILE A 41 6.51 -2.35 -5.69
N ALA A 42 6.99 -3.37 -6.42
CA ALA A 42 8.27 -4.01 -6.10
C ALA A 42 9.48 -3.08 -6.22
N HIS A 43 9.35 -1.94 -6.91
CA HIS A 43 10.37 -0.89 -7.01
C HIS A 43 10.43 0.04 -5.78
N TRP A 44 9.51 -0.06 -4.84
CA TRP A 44 9.46 0.79 -3.65
C TRP A 44 10.52 0.40 -2.62
N GLY A 45 10.95 1.32 -1.76
CA GLY A 45 11.75 1.01 -0.57
C GLY A 45 10.92 0.29 0.50
N ASP A 46 11.59 -0.39 1.43
CA ASP A 46 10.92 -1.06 2.55
C ASP A 46 10.15 -0.07 3.42
N LEU A 47 10.66 1.17 3.57
CA LEU A 47 9.94 2.24 4.26
C LEU A 47 8.57 2.49 3.61
N ALA A 48 8.54 2.65 2.28
CA ALA A 48 7.30 2.95 1.57
C ALA A 48 6.30 1.78 1.60
N ILE A 49 6.76 0.53 1.45
CA ILE A 49 5.89 -0.65 1.55
C ILE A 49 5.33 -0.78 2.97
N GLY A 50 6.19 -0.67 3.99
CA GLY A 50 5.78 -0.78 5.38
C GLY A 50 4.82 0.34 5.78
N SER A 51 5.13 1.59 5.44
CA SER A 51 4.24 2.72 5.69
C SER A 51 2.89 2.56 4.99
N ALA A 52 2.85 2.13 3.72
CA ALA A 52 1.60 1.92 2.99
C ALA A 52 0.73 0.82 3.63
N PHE A 53 1.33 -0.32 4.00
CA PHE A 53 0.59 -1.41 4.64
C PHE A 53 0.13 -1.07 6.06
N GLY A 54 0.95 -0.33 6.82
CA GLY A 54 0.56 0.19 8.13
C GLY A 54 -0.60 1.17 8.03
N SER A 55 -0.55 2.12 7.08
CA SER A 55 -1.66 3.04 6.81
C SER A 55 -2.92 2.32 6.37
N TYR A 56 -2.81 1.32 5.47
CA TYR A 56 -3.95 0.48 5.08
C TYR A 56 -4.54 -0.27 6.29
N SER A 57 -3.69 -0.89 7.12
CA SER A 57 -4.12 -1.61 8.33
C SER A 57 -4.88 -0.69 9.29
N PHE A 58 -4.41 0.54 9.46
CA PHE A 58 -5.04 1.50 10.35
C PHE A 58 -6.33 2.08 9.77
N ASP A 59 -6.30 2.56 8.52
CA ASP A 59 -7.41 3.27 7.88
C ASP A 59 -8.60 2.35 7.58
N ILE A 60 -8.35 1.07 7.25
CA ILE A 60 -9.39 0.13 6.82
C ILE A 60 -9.79 -0.84 7.92
N LEU A 61 -8.83 -1.29 8.74
CA LEU A 61 -9.06 -2.35 9.72
C LEU A 61 -8.98 -1.85 11.17
N GLU A 62 -8.63 -0.58 11.38
CA GLU A 62 -8.48 0.05 12.71
C GLU A 62 -7.47 -0.67 13.62
N VAL A 63 -6.42 -1.26 13.02
CA VAL A 63 -5.33 -1.96 13.74
C VAL A 63 -3.96 -1.43 13.33
N GLN A 64 -2.96 -1.60 14.19
CA GLN A 64 -1.61 -1.07 13.93
C GLN A 64 -0.89 -1.82 12.78
N TRP A 65 -0.99 -3.15 12.75
CA TRP A 65 -0.37 -3.98 11.73
C TRP A 65 -1.20 -5.27 11.56
N ALA A 66 -1.79 -5.46 10.38
CA ALA A 66 -2.68 -6.59 10.11
C ALA A 66 -1.91 -7.80 9.58
N GLU A 67 -1.12 -8.47 10.42
CA GLU A 67 -0.29 -9.63 10.02
C GLU A 67 -1.10 -10.73 9.27
N TRP A 68 -2.37 -10.94 9.64
CA TRP A 68 -3.27 -11.90 8.99
C TRP A 68 -3.66 -11.53 7.55
N MET A 69 -3.32 -10.33 7.10
CA MET A 69 -3.55 -9.82 5.75
C MET A 69 -2.29 -9.85 4.87
N ILE A 70 -1.19 -10.47 5.33
CA ILE A 70 0.01 -10.70 4.50
C ILE A 70 -0.25 -11.85 3.52
N LYS A 71 -1.12 -11.56 2.57
CA LYS A 71 -1.53 -12.38 1.43
C LYS A 71 -1.90 -11.42 0.30
N ARG A 72 -1.96 -11.91 -0.94
CA ARG A 72 -2.41 -11.06 -2.05
C ARG A 72 -3.88 -10.69 -1.84
N ASP A 73 -4.13 -9.40 -1.73
CA ASP A 73 -5.46 -8.78 -1.71
C ASP A 73 -5.43 -7.49 -2.53
N ASP A 74 -6.27 -7.42 -3.55
CA ASP A 74 -6.27 -6.28 -4.47
C ASP A 74 -6.79 -5.00 -3.79
N SER A 75 -7.55 -5.10 -2.69
CA SER A 75 -8.02 -3.93 -1.95
C SER A 75 -6.86 -3.12 -1.37
N PHE A 76 -5.70 -3.73 -1.11
CA PHE A 76 -4.48 -3.00 -0.72
C PHE A 76 -3.96 -2.10 -1.85
N LEU A 77 -3.88 -2.60 -3.08
CA LEU A 77 -3.45 -1.79 -4.23
C LEU A 77 -4.50 -0.76 -4.64
N ASN A 78 -5.79 -1.08 -4.49
CA ASN A 78 -6.87 -0.10 -4.67
C ASN A 78 -6.73 1.04 -3.66
N TYR A 79 -6.49 0.73 -2.39
CA TYR A 79 -6.19 1.74 -1.38
C TYR A 79 -4.95 2.59 -1.76
N CYS A 80 -3.85 1.97 -2.18
CA CYS A 80 -2.66 2.69 -2.63
C CYS A 80 -2.94 3.63 -3.82
N CYS A 81 -3.70 3.15 -4.80
CA CYS A 81 -4.10 3.92 -5.97
C CYS A 81 -4.99 5.10 -5.55
N TRP A 82 -5.95 4.88 -4.65
CA TRP A 82 -6.83 5.93 -4.15
C TRP A 82 -6.04 7.00 -3.39
N ARG A 83 -5.15 6.59 -2.47
CA ARG A 83 -4.31 7.51 -1.68
C ARG A 83 -3.45 8.40 -2.58
N GLN A 84 -2.91 7.85 -3.68
CA GLN A 84 -2.12 8.60 -4.64
C GLN A 84 -2.95 9.62 -5.45
N LEU A 85 -4.22 9.33 -5.73
CA LEU A 85 -5.09 10.20 -6.53
C LEU A 85 -5.83 11.26 -5.71
N TYR A 86 -6.25 10.90 -4.49
CA TYR A 86 -7.20 11.68 -3.70
C TYR A 86 -6.66 12.15 -2.35
N GLY A 87 -5.48 11.68 -1.93
CA GLY A 87 -4.81 12.11 -0.70
C GLY A 87 -5.15 11.25 0.52
N GLU A 88 -5.33 11.87 1.68
CA GLU A 88 -5.57 11.17 2.96
C GLU A 88 -6.92 10.47 3.00
N TRP A 89 -6.92 9.25 3.51
CA TRP A 89 -8.15 8.47 3.69
C TRP A 89 -9.09 9.19 4.66
N GLN A 90 -10.35 9.30 4.29
CA GLN A 90 -11.39 9.79 5.19
C GLN A 90 -12.08 8.56 5.78
N PHE A 91 -12.03 8.43 7.12
CA PHE A 91 -12.91 7.51 7.85
C PHE A 91 -14.34 7.66 7.27
N HIS A 92 -15.09 6.56 7.12
CA HIS A 92 -16.39 6.44 6.42
C HIS A 92 -16.35 6.20 4.89
N LEU A 93 -15.19 6.15 4.24
CA LEU A 93 -15.10 5.66 2.87
C LEU A 93 -15.36 4.14 2.82
N ASP A 94 -16.21 3.73 1.89
CA ASP A 94 -16.57 2.33 1.66
C ASP A 94 -15.55 1.72 0.68
N ILE A 95 -14.77 0.73 1.15
CA ILE A 95 -13.72 0.10 0.36
C ILE A 95 -14.27 -0.57 -0.91
N ASP A 96 -15.51 -1.07 -0.87
CA ASP A 96 -16.14 -1.69 -2.04
C ASP A 96 -16.39 -0.66 -3.15
N LYS A 97 -16.61 0.60 -2.80
CA LYS A 97 -16.75 1.70 -3.78
C LYS A 97 -15.40 2.11 -4.34
N VAL A 98 -14.37 2.18 -3.49
CA VAL A 98 -13.00 2.46 -3.94
C VAL A 98 -12.56 1.40 -4.94
N ASP A 99 -12.83 0.13 -4.66
CA ASP A 99 -12.47 -0.98 -5.54
C ASP A 99 -13.12 -0.85 -6.93
N GLN A 100 -14.37 -0.40 -7.02
CA GLN A 100 -15.03 -0.14 -8.31
C GLN A 100 -14.42 1.05 -9.05
N GLU A 101 -14.02 2.11 -8.32
CA GLU A 101 -13.51 3.34 -8.89
C GLU A 101 -12.09 3.22 -9.42
N VAL A 102 -11.19 2.49 -8.74
CA VAL A 102 -9.76 2.54 -9.08
C VAL A 102 -9.18 1.24 -9.61
N SER A 103 -9.85 0.09 -9.44
CA SER A 103 -9.27 -1.21 -9.83
C SER A 103 -8.92 -1.29 -11.31
N HIS A 104 -9.73 -0.69 -12.18
CA HIS A 104 -9.52 -0.67 -13.62
C HIS A 104 -8.30 0.15 -14.07
N LEU A 105 -7.71 0.96 -13.19
CA LEU A 105 -6.55 1.81 -13.51
C LEU A 105 -5.23 1.03 -13.51
N TRP A 106 -5.16 -0.03 -12.71
CA TRP A 106 -3.94 -0.82 -12.51
C TRP A 106 -4.12 -2.31 -12.80
N LYS A 107 -5.34 -2.87 -12.71
CA LYS A 107 -5.63 -4.26 -13.12
C LYS A 107 -5.65 -4.38 -14.65
N ILE A 108 -4.96 -5.42 -15.16
CA ILE A 108 -4.92 -5.79 -16.60
C ILE A 108 -6.11 -6.69 -16.93
#